data_AF-A0AB34K238-F1
#
_entry.id   AF-A0AB34K238-F1
#
_cell.length_a   1.000
_cell.length_b   1.000
_cell.length_c   1.000
_cell.angle_alpha   90.00
_cell.angle_beta   90.00
_cell.angle_gamma   90.00
#
_symmetry.space_group_name_H-M   'P 1'
#
loop_
_entity.id
_entity.type
_entity.pdbx_description
1 polymer ?
#
loop_
_entity_poly.entity_id
_entity_poly.type
_entity_poly.pdbx_seq_one_letter_code
_entity_poly.pdbx_strand_id
1 'polypeptide(L)'
;MAGVAAKVVFLDVDGVLHALMGDDMFDPACMTHLDRLVRTSGAAIVLSSSWRQSAWGVDEVNAQLQKQGLAPVIDSTPIHGFRSRSDEILDWVHRHPDVTHFVAIDDMDLTFPHGDKFDHHFVQTDSDVGLTGELVQRALEKLNVRVDRASLPVAETKEEYMW
;
A
#
# COMPACT_ATOMS: atom_id res chain seq x y z
N MET A 1 0.37 23.34 -9.62
CA MET A 1 0.20 22.18 -8.72
C MET A 1 -0.41 21.07 -9.55
N ALA A 2 0.31 19.98 -9.79
CA ALA A 2 -0.32 18.80 -10.37
C ALA A 2 -1.41 18.35 -9.40
N GLY A 3 -2.65 18.17 -9.88
CA GLY A 3 -3.75 17.75 -9.02
C GLY A 3 -3.46 16.38 -8.41
N VAL A 4 -3.88 16.16 -7.17
CA VAL A 4 -3.78 14.84 -6.54
C VAL A 4 -4.69 13.89 -7.32
N ALA A 5 -4.22 12.66 -7.55
CA ALA A 5 -5.08 11.64 -8.16
C ALA A 5 -6.31 11.41 -7.27
N ALA A 6 -7.49 11.18 -7.87
CA ALA A 6 -8.72 10.96 -7.10
C ALA A 6 -8.68 9.72 -6.17
N LYS A 7 -7.65 8.87 -6.33
CA LYS A 7 -7.39 7.64 -5.57
C LYS A 7 -5.99 7.67 -4.99
N VAL A 8 -5.85 7.26 -3.73
CA VAL A 8 -4.55 7.26 -3.02
C VAL A 8 -4.28 5.91 -2.35
N VAL A 9 -3.03 5.45 -2.44
CA VAL A 9 -2.49 4.38 -1.61
C VAL A 9 -1.60 5.01 -0.54
N PHE A 10 -1.94 4.83 0.73
CA PHE A 10 -1.04 5.10 1.85
C PHE A 10 -0.19 3.87 2.08
N LEU A 11 1.11 4.00 1.88
CA LEU A 11 2.02 2.87 1.78
C LEU A 11 3.01 2.84 2.93
N ASP A 12 3.00 1.77 3.71
CA ASP A 12 4.14 1.38 4.56
C ASP A 12 5.20 0.59 3.76
N VAL A 13 6.36 0.34 4.35
CA VAL A 13 7.52 -0.27 3.69
C VAL A 13 7.89 -1.58 4.38
N ASP A 14 8.24 -1.52 5.67
CA ASP A 14 8.67 -2.68 6.44
C ASP A 14 7.47 -3.62 6.66
N GLY A 15 7.59 -4.91 6.34
CA GLY A 15 6.46 -5.84 6.42
C GLY A 15 5.41 -5.66 5.30
N VAL A 16 5.65 -4.76 4.34
CA VAL A 16 4.79 -4.53 3.16
C VAL A 16 5.54 -4.74 1.85
N LEU A 17 6.64 -4.02 1.64
CA LEU A 17 7.47 -4.12 0.43
C LEU A 17 8.61 -5.13 0.59
N HIS A 18 8.77 -5.70 1.78
CA HIS A 18 9.62 -6.82 2.11
C HIS A 18 9.19 -7.39 3.46
N ALA A 19 9.60 -8.62 3.77
CA ALA A 19 9.42 -9.19 5.11
C ALA A 19 10.30 -8.47 6.15
N LEU A 20 9.84 -8.34 7.39
CA LEU A 20 10.62 -7.70 8.46
C LEU A 20 11.96 -8.38 8.72
N MET A 21 12.01 -9.72 8.60
CA MET A 21 13.20 -10.54 8.81
C MET A 21 13.84 -11.00 7.49
N GLY A 22 13.51 -10.36 6.37
CA GLY A 22 14.07 -10.66 5.06
C GLY A 22 15.45 -10.02 4.85
N ASP A 23 16.24 -10.58 3.92
CA ASP A 23 17.54 -10.04 3.53
C ASP A 23 17.42 -8.88 2.53
N ASP A 24 16.30 -8.82 1.80
CA ASP A 24 16.05 -7.81 0.78
C ASP A 24 15.38 -6.57 1.39
N MET A 25 15.95 -5.40 1.08
CA MET A 25 15.37 -4.10 1.46
C MET A 25 14.09 -3.78 0.66
N PHE A 26 13.93 -4.40 -0.52
CA PHE A 26 12.72 -4.35 -1.34
C PHE A 26 12.58 -5.71 -2.04
N ASP A 27 11.57 -6.47 -1.64
CA ASP A 27 11.28 -7.78 -2.24
C ASP A 27 10.71 -7.61 -3.66
N PRO A 28 11.31 -8.25 -4.69
CA PRO A 28 10.85 -8.10 -6.07
C PRO A 28 9.40 -8.51 -6.33
N ALA A 29 8.86 -9.49 -5.58
CA ALA A 29 7.48 -9.92 -5.73
C ALA A 29 6.51 -8.89 -5.12
N CYS A 30 6.80 -8.37 -3.93
CA CYS A 30 6.04 -7.29 -3.30
C CYS A 30 6.04 -6.03 -4.19
N MET A 31 7.19 -5.70 -4.78
CA MET A 31 7.33 -4.59 -5.72
C MET A 31 6.51 -4.79 -7.00
N THR A 32 6.47 -6.02 -7.54
CA THR A 32 5.60 -6.38 -8.68
C THR A 32 4.11 -6.24 -8.32
N HIS A 33 3.73 -6.60 -7.09
CA HIS A 33 2.37 -6.45 -6.59
C HIS A 33 1.98 -4.98 -6.42
N LEU A 34 2.89 -4.13 -5.93
CA LEU A 34 2.68 -2.68 -5.86
C LEU A 34 2.48 -2.07 -7.26
N ASP A 35 3.33 -2.43 -8.23
CA ASP A 35 3.19 -1.96 -9.62
C ASP A 35 1.81 -2.29 -10.19
N ARG A 36 1.36 -3.54 -10.01
CA ARG A 36 0.01 -3.98 -10.43
C ARG A 36 -1.08 -3.13 -9.78
N LEU A 37 -1.02 -2.92 -8.46
CA LEU A 37 -2.00 -2.12 -7.74
C LEU A 37 -2.07 -0.69 -8.30
N VAL A 38 -0.93 -0.02 -8.41
CA VAL A 38 -0.83 1.39 -8.83
C VAL A 38 -1.29 1.57 -10.28
N ARG A 39 -0.81 0.73 -11.20
CA ARG A 39 -1.19 0.82 -12.62
C ARG A 39 -2.66 0.50 -12.86
N THR A 40 -3.20 -0.50 -12.15
CA THR A 40 -4.61 -0.91 -12.32
C THR A 40 -5.56 0.12 -11.73
N SER A 41 -5.21 0.72 -10.59
CA SER A 41 -6.06 1.70 -9.92
C SER A 41 -5.94 3.12 -10.46
N GLY A 42 -4.77 3.47 -11.03
CA GLY A 42 -4.38 4.84 -11.30
C GLY A 42 -4.16 5.67 -10.03
N ALA A 43 -3.99 5.03 -8.88
CA ALA A 43 -3.80 5.71 -7.60
C ALA A 43 -2.41 6.35 -7.49
N ALA A 44 -2.34 7.49 -6.82
CA ALA A 44 -1.07 8.05 -6.37
C ALA A 44 -0.63 7.42 -5.04
N ILE A 45 0.67 7.48 -4.74
CA ILE A 45 1.23 6.95 -3.49
C ILE A 45 1.54 8.09 -2.53
N VAL A 46 1.04 7.98 -1.30
CA VAL A 46 1.46 8.81 -0.17
C VAL A 46 2.25 7.92 0.79
N LEU A 47 3.46 8.34 1.16
CA LEU A 47 4.28 7.55 2.07
C LEU A 47 3.74 7.66 3.49
N SER A 48 3.33 6.51 4.03
CA SER A 48 2.86 6.34 5.39
C SER A 48 3.77 5.28 5.98
N SER A 49 4.99 5.69 6.36
CA SER A 49 6.03 4.81 6.89
C SER A 49 7.00 5.56 7.79
N SER A 50 7.72 4.87 8.67
CA SER A 50 8.87 5.41 9.41
C SER A 50 9.95 5.96 8.46
N TRP A 51 10.05 5.41 7.25
CA TRP A 51 10.98 5.82 6.20
C TRP A 51 10.83 7.31 5.82
N ARG A 52 9.63 7.88 5.97
CA ARG A 52 9.37 9.31 5.73
C ARG A 52 10.08 10.26 6.70
N GLN A 53 10.64 9.74 7.80
CA GLN A 53 11.33 10.54 8.81
C GLN A 53 12.72 11.01 8.35
N SER A 54 13.23 10.49 7.23
CA SER A 54 14.53 10.90 6.67
C SER A 54 14.44 11.14 5.18
N ALA A 55 15.21 12.12 4.67
CA ALA A 55 15.32 12.35 3.24
C ALA A 55 15.81 11.11 2.49
N TRP A 56 16.79 10.40 3.08
CA TRP A 56 17.32 9.16 2.52
C TRP A 56 16.22 8.08 2.34
N GLY A 57 15.36 7.87 3.33
CA GLY A 57 14.30 6.86 3.23
C GLY A 57 13.27 7.20 2.14
N VAL A 58 12.89 8.48 2.03
CA VAL A 58 12.02 8.95 0.95
C VAL A 58 12.69 8.78 -0.42
N ASP A 59 13.97 9.14 -0.53
CA ASP A 59 14.75 9.03 -1.77
C ASP A 59 14.91 7.57 -2.20
N GLU A 60 15.13 6.65 -1.26
CA GLU A 60 15.28 5.22 -1.56
C GLU A 60 13.95 4.63 -2.05
N VAL A 61 12.83 4.90 -1.37
CA VAL A 61 11.50 4.48 -1.85
C VAL A 61 11.24 5.02 -3.26
N ASN A 62 11.51 6.30 -3.50
CA ASN A 62 11.33 6.91 -4.82
C ASN A 62 12.25 6.29 -5.88
N ALA A 63 13.50 5.96 -5.54
CA ALA A 63 14.42 5.30 -6.45
C ALA A 63 13.89 3.92 -6.88
N GLN A 64 13.28 3.16 -5.97
CA GLN A 64 12.71 1.85 -6.29
C GLN A 64 11.42 1.96 -7.12
N LEU A 65 10.56 2.95 -6.81
CA LEU A 65 9.40 3.26 -7.66
C LEU A 65 9.84 3.63 -9.09
N GLN A 66 10.86 4.46 -9.23
CA GLN A 66 11.39 4.87 -10.52
C GLN A 66 12.03 3.71 -11.30
N LYS A 67 12.72 2.78 -10.63
CA LYS A 67 13.24 1.55 -11.26
C LYS A 67 12.13 0.70 -11.89
N GLN A 68 10.93 0.73 -11.32
CA GLN A 68 9.74 0.07 -11.87
C GLN A 68 8.96 0.94 -12.89
N GLY A 69 9.42 2.16 -13.17
CA GLY A 69 8.71 3.10 -14.03
C GLY A 69 7.39 3.60 -13.41
N LEU A 70 7.29 3.61 -12.08
CA LEU A 70 6.22 4.26 -11.33
C LEU A 70 6.59 5.71 -11.02
N ALA A 71 5.59 6.54 -10.80
CA ALA A 71 5.80 7.91 -10.32
C ALA A 71 6.33 7.88 -8.87
N PRO A 72 7.14 8.87 -8.45
CA PRO A 72 7.51 9.04 -7.05
C PRO A 72 6.27 9.29 -6.19
N VAL A 73 6.43 9.14 -4.86
CA VAL A 73 5.38 9.49 -3.90
C VAL A 73 4.99 10.96 -4.07
N ILE A 74 3.69 11.25 -3.98
CA ILE A 74 3.17 12.61 -4.15
C ILE A 74 3.27 13.44 -2.88
N ASP A 75 3.31 12.77 -1.73
CA ASP A 75 3.44 13.38 -0.40
C ASP A 75 3.82 12.31 0.63
N SER A 76 3.97 12.73 1.88
CA SER A 76 4.08 11.87 3.06
C SER A 76 3.04 12.26 4.09
N THR A 77 2.57 11.29 4.87
CA THR A 77 1.71 11.58 6.02
C THR A 77 2.47 12.45 7.04
N PRO A 78 1.76 13.34 7.77
CA PRO A 78 2.36 14.13 8.84
C PRO A 78 2.94 13.22 9.92
N ILE A 79 3.89 13.73 10.71
CA ILE A 79 4.42 13.01 11.88
C ILE A 79 3.87 13.69 13.13
N HIS A 80 2.97 13.01 13.83
CA HIS A 80 2.25 13.57 14.99
C HIS A 80 2.75 13.04 16.34
N GLY A 81 3.88 12.33 16.34
CA GLY A 81 4.53 11.81 17.55
C GLY A 81 3.74 10.69 18.20
N PHE A 82 2.88 11.01 19.18
CA PHE A 82 2.11 10.02 19.96
C PHE A 82 0.79 9.58 19.32
N ARG A 83 0.42 10.15 18.17
CA ARG A 83 -0.79 9.74 17.44
C ARG A 83 -0.56 8.45 16.66
N SER A 84 -1.66 7.74 16.38
CA SER A 84 -1.59 6.53 15.55
C SER A 84 -1.28 6.88 14.10
N ARG A 85 -0.80 5.89 13.33
CA ARG A 85 -0.64 6.03 11.88
C ARG A 85 -1.97 6.34 11.19
N SER A 86 -3.06 5.75 11.68
CA SER A 86 -4.40 6.01 11.18
C SER A 86 -4.86 7.46 11.41
N ASP A 87 -4.52 8.09 12.54
CA ASP A 87 -4.74 9.52 12.77
C ASP A 87 -3.96 10.39 11.76
N GLU A 88 -2.71 10.03 11.45
CA GLU A 88 -1.86 10.75 10.50
C GLU A 88 -2.42 10.66 9.07
N ILE A 89 -2.87 9.47 8.67
CA ILE A 89 -3.55 9.24 7.39
C ILE A 89 -4.84 10.07 7.31
N LEU A 90 -5.69 10.03 8.34
CA LEU A 90 -6.95 10.76 8.34
C LEU A 90 -6.72 12.27 8.31
N ASP A 91 -5.74 12.81 9.04
CA ASP A 91 -5.37 14.24 8.94
C ASP A 91 -4.92 14.59 7.51
N TRP A 92 -4.13 13.74 6.87
CA TRP A 92 -3.77 13.94 5.47
C TRP A 92 -5.00 13.95 4.57
N VAL A 93 -5.92 12.99 4.70
CA VAL A 93 -7.16 12.92 3.91
C VAL A 93 -8.03 14.16 4.12
N HIS A 94 -8.19 14.64 5.35
CA HIS A 94 -8.98 15.85 5.63
C HIS A 94 -8.43 17.10 4.94
N ARG A 95 -7.12 17.16 4.67
CA ARG A 95 -6.48 18.27 3.96
C ARG A 95 -6.54 18.15 2.43
N HIS A 96 -6.99 17.01 1.90
CA HIS A 96 -7.06 16.70 0.47
C HIS A 96 -8.47 16.27 0.07
N PRO A 97 -9.45 17.20 0.07
CA PRO A 97 -10.86 16.89 -0.20
C PRO A 97 -11.14 16.43 -1.64
N ASP A 98 -10.16 16.54 -2.54
CA ASP A 98 -10.17 16.02 -3.90
C ASP A 98 -9.93 14.51 -3.99
N VAL A 99 -9.41 13.89 -2.92
CA VAL A 99 -9.28 12.42 -2.82
C VAL A 99 -10.63 11.81 -2.50
N THR A 100 -11.13 10.98 -3.42
CA THR A 100 -12.46 10.37 -3.32
C THR A 100 -12.42 8.95 -2.75
N HIS A 101 -11.30 8.24 -2.91
CA HIS A 101 -11.10 6.89 -2.40
C HIS A 101 -9.65 6.73 -1.97
N PHE A 102 -9.42 5.97 -0.91
CA PHE A 102 -8.07 5.63 -0.49
C PHE A 102 -8.03 4.24 0.14
N VAL A 103 -6.83 3.67 0.15
CA VAL A 103 -6.49 2.46 0.89
C VAL A 103 -5.14 2.63 1.59
N ALA A 104 -5.04 2.21 2.84
CA ALA A 104 -3.81 2.05 3.59
C ALA A 104 -3.35 0.60 3.53
N ILE A 105 -2.06 0.38 3.30
CA ILE A 105 -1.41 -0.93 3.29
C ILE A 105 -0.26 -0.87 4.28
N ASP A 106 -0.37 -1.66 5.34
CA ASP A 106 0.51 -1.62 6.52
C ASP A 106 0.46 -3.01 7.18
N ASP A 107 1.56 -3.45 7.79
CA ASP A 107 1.61 -4.71 8.53
C ASP A 107 1.02 -4.54 9.94
N MET A 108 1.08 -3.33 10.48
CA MET A 108 0.46 -2.98 11.76
C MET A 108 -1.06 -2.93 11.64
N ASP A 109 -1.77 -3.32 12.70
CA ASP A 109 -3.22 -3.13 12.78
C ASP A 109 -3.56 -1.62 12.92
N LEU A 110 -4.02 -1.02 11.83
CA LEU A 110 -4.40 0.40 11.77
C LEU A 110 -5.84 0.68 12.21
N THR A 111 -6.61 -0.34 12.58
CA THR A 111 -8.02 -0.16 12.94
C THR A 111 -8.16 0.64 14.23
N PHE A 112 -7.26 0.50 15.21
CA PHE A 112 -7.27 1.35 16.40
C PHE A 112 -6.69 2.76 16.11
N PRO A 113 -7.29 3.85 16.62
CA PRO A 113 -8.44 3.95 17.53
C PRO A 113 -9.81 4.08 16.84
N HIS A 114 -9.90 3.92 15.52
CA HIS A 114 -11.11 4.26 14.74
C HIS A 114 -12.07 3.07 14.50
N GLY A 115 -11.64 1.84 14.77
CA GLY A 115 -12.34 0.58 14.51
C GLY A 115 -12.80 0.45 13.06
N ASP A 116 -14.02 -0.06 12.90
CA ASP A 116 -14.68 -0.33 11.61
C ASP A 116 -14.70 0.87 10.65
N LYS A 117 -14.63 2.11 11.18
CA LYS A 117 -14.62 3.32 10.34
C LYS A 117 -13.37 3.42 9.46
N PHE A 118 -12.25 2.87 9.91
CA PHE A 118 -11.00 2.85 9.14
C PHE A 118 -10.78 1.51 8.42
N ASP A 119 -11.36 0.42 8.92
CA ASP A 119 -11.22 -0.92 8.34
C ASP A 119 -11.61 -0.97 6.86
N HIS A 120 -12.67 -0.25 6.46
CA HIS A 120 -13.07 -0.16 5.06
C HIS A 120 -12.00 0.41 4.13
N HIS A 121 -11.02 1.13 4.67
CA HIS A 121 -9.90 1.74 3.95
C HIS A 121 -8.56 1.08 4.22
N PHE A 122 -8.52 -0.08 4.88
CA PHE A 122 -7.26 -0.70 5.32
C PHE A 122 -7.10 -2.13 4.78
N VAL A 123 -5.87 -2.48 4.41
CA VAL A 123 -5.43 -3.84 4.07
C VAL A 123 -4.19 -4.15 4.91
N GLN A 124 -4.34 -5.07 5.86
CA GLN A 124 -3.23 -5.55 6.65
C GLN A 124 -2.43 -6.62 5.89
N THR A 125 -1.10 -6.47 5.86
CA THR A 125 -0.17 -7.51 5.39
C THR A 125 0.21 -8.46 6.53
N ASP A 126 0.71 -9.64 6.17
CA ASP A 126 1.51 -10.45 7.10
C ASP A 126 2.94 -9.91 7.06
N SER A 127 3.49 -9.50 8.20
CA SER A 127 4.80 -8.87 8.31
C SER A 127 5.96 -9.77 7.86
N ASP A 128 5.76 -11.09 7.86
CA ASP A 128 6.76 -12.07 7.42
C ASP A 128 6.67 -12.38 5.92
N VAL A 129 5.67 -11.84 5.23
CA VAL A 129 5.40 -12.12 3.80
C VAL A 129 5.40 -10.84 2.95
N GLY A 130 4.80 -9.76 3.44
CA GLY A 130 4.59 -8.53 2.68
C GLY A 130 3.33 -8.54 1.81
N LEU A 131 3.32 -7.67 0.80
CA LEU A 131 2.20 -7.46 -0.10
C LEU A 131 2.04 -8.64 -1.07
N THR A 132 0.88 -9.28 -1.07
CA THR A 132 0.57 -10.40 -1.96
C THR A 132 -0.47 -10.03 -3.02
N GLY A 133 -0.61 -10.87 -4.05
CA GLY A 133 -1.62 -10.69 -5.09
C GLY A 133 -3.07 -10.67 -4.58
N GLU A 134 -3.37 -11.39 -3.51
CA GLU A 134 -4.70 -11.37 -2.86
C GLU A 134 -4.95 -10.01 -2.18
N LEU A 135 -3.94 -9.50 -1.48
CA LEU A 135 -4.01 -8.19 -0.82
C LEU A 135 -4.14 -7.05 -1.85
N VAL A 136 -3.49 -7.18 -3.01
CA VAL A 136 -3.69 -6.26 -4.16
C VAL A 136 -5.15 -6.27 -4.60
N GLN A 137 -5.79 -7.44 -4.71
CA GLN A 137 -7.21 -7.50 -5.10
C GLN A 137 -8.10 -6.79 -4.07
N ARG A 138 -7.88 -7.04 -2.77
CA ARG A 138 -8.60 -6.36 -1.68
C ARG A 138 -8.39 -4.84 -1.72
N ALA A 139 -7.17 -4.39 -2.00
CA ALA A 139 -6.87 -2.97 -2.13
C ALA A 139 -7.60 -2.33 -3.34
N LEU A 140 -7.66 -3.02 -4.47
CA LEU A 140 -8.39 -2.56 -5.66
C LEU A 140 -9.90 -2.44 -5.40
N GLU A 141 -10.49 -3.39 -4.66
CA GLU A 141 -11.90 -3.34 -4.26
C GLU A 141 -12.18 -2.11 -3.38
N LYS A 142 -11.31 -1.83 -2.39
CA LYS A 142 -11.41 -0.62 -1.52
C LYS A 142 -11.22 0.68 -2.29
N LEU A 143 -10.43 0.67 -3.36
CA LEU A 143 -10.27 1.78 -4.31
C LEU A 143 -11.39 1.86 -5.36
N ASN A 144 -12.45 1.05 -5.23
CA ASN A 144 -13.59 0.98 -6.14
C ASN A 144 -13.14 0.79 -7.61
N VAL A 145 -12.17 -0.10 -7.82
CA VAL A 145 -11.69 -0.52 -9.14
C VAL A 145 -12.37 -1.83 -9.49
N ARG A 146 -13.11 -1.86 -10.60
CA ARG A 146 -13.71 -3.09 -11.10
C ARG A 146 -12.62 -3.99 -11.66
N VAL A 147 -12.30 -5.06 -10.95
CA VAL A 147 -11.45 -6.12 -11.48
C VAL A 147 -12.36 -7.11 -12.19
N ASP A 148 -12.20 -7.26 -13.51
CA ASP A 148 -12.97 -8.23 -14.27
C ASP A 148 -12.53 -9.64 -13.85
N ARG A 149 -13.43 -10.39 -13.21
CA ARG A 149 -13.16 -11.74 -12.68
C ARG A 149 -12.70 -12.72 -13.77
N ALA A 150 -12.96 -12.42 -15.05
CA ALA A 150 -12.52 -13.23 -16.18
C ALA A 150 -11.00 -13.16 -16.49
N SER A 151 -10.25 -12.28 -15.82
CA SER A 151 -8.82 -12.05 -16.07
C SER A 151 -7.87 -12.58 -14.98
N LEU A 152 -8.39 -13.30 -13.98
CA LEU A 152 -7.56 -13.93 -12.96
C LEU A 152 -6.99 -15.27 -13.50
N PRO A 153 -5.70 -15.56 -13.30
CA PRO A 153 -5.21 -16.92 -13.48
C PRO A 153 -5.96 -17.83 -12.51
N VAL A 154 -6.54 -18.91 -13.04
CA VAL A 154 -7.18 -19.95 -12.24
C VAL A 154 -6.14 -20.45 -11.24
N ALA A 155 -6.47 -20.43 -9.95
CA ALA A 155 -5.62 -21.03 -8.93
C ALA A 155 -5.33 -22.48 -9.34
N GLU A 156 -4.06 -22.81 -9.55
CA GLU A 156 -3.65 -24.20 -9.77
C GLU A 156 -4.08 -25.01 -8.55
N THR A 157 -5.09 -25.86 -8.76
CA THR A 157 -5.48 -26.87 -7.78
C THR A 157 -4.28 -27.76 -7.55
N LYS A 158 -3.71 -27.73 -6.33
CA LYS A 158 -2.80 -28.78 -5.84
C LYS A 158 -3.58 -30.09 -5.70
N GLU A 159 -3.76 -30.79 -6.81
CA GLU A 159 -3.88 -32.25 -6.79
C GLU A 159 -2.50 -32.84 -7.07
N GLU A 160 -2.25 -34.01 -6.48
CA GLU A 160 -1.04 -34.82 -6.56
C GLU A 160 0.08 -34.52 -5.55
N TYR A 161 -0.14 -34.97 -4.30
CA TYR A 161 0.77 -35.94 -3.68
C TYR A 161 -0.07 -36.96 -2.89
N MET A 162 -0.54 -38.00 -3.58
CA MET A 162 -0.82 -39.30 -2.97
C MET A 162 0.19 -40.31 -3.54
N TRP A 163 1.28 -40.50 -2.81
CA TRP A 163 2.00 -41.78 -2.75
C TRP A 163 2.50 -41.95 -1.31
#